data_AF-A0A937XQ75-F1
#
_entry.id   AF-A0A937XQ75-F1
#
_cell.length_a   1.000
_cell.length_b   1.000
_cell.length_c   1.000
_cell.angle_alpha   90.00
_cell.angle_beta   90.00
_cell.angle_gamma   90.00
#
_symmetry.space_group_name_H-M   'P 1'
#
loop_
_entity.id
_entity.type
_entity.pdbx_description
1 polymer ?
#
loop_
_entity_poly.entity_id
_entity_poly.type
_entity_poly.pdbx_seq_one_letter_code
_entity_poly.pdbx_strand_id
1 'polypeptide(L)'
;MKRTLDMILNVTERAGFPRSIGDRSHGDTRRGSAGGIPGLVLLVLLALAAVPASAELVPVGETLTAFNYIDADTVDKKGDLRNVWVLIEYKEKTPSGAISVRSLQAFDCAAAKYTMQSSYDYSEARASGRLLRAKGRTDRWTSISPASVAENIGQLVCTK
;
A
#
# COMPACT_ATOMS: atom_id res chain seq x y z
N MET A 1 4.06 26.16 0.36
CA MET A 1 4.53 24.97 1.09
C MET A 1 4.96 23.93 0.06
N LYS A 2 6.23 23.97 -0.31
CA LYS A 2 6.84 23.28 -1.45
C LYS A 2 8.11 22.62 -0.92
N ARG A 3 7.93 21.50 -0.23
CA ARG A 3 8.94 20.55 0.27
C ARG A 3 8.14 19.26 0.35
N THR A 4 8.23 18.34 -0.59
CA THR A 4 9.24 17.28 -0.55
C THR A 4 9.25 16.60 -1.94
N LEU A 5 9.79 17.29 -2.94
CA LEU A 5 10.38 16.69 -4.12
C LEU A 5 11.84 17.14 -4.01
N ASP A 6 12.73 16.26 -3.57
CA ASP A 6 14.21 16.34 -3.67
C ASP A 6 14.81 15.21 -2.80
N MET A 7 14.40 13.97 -3.07
CA MET A 7 15.09 12.77 -2.58
C MET A 7 15.40 11.84 -3.75
N ILE A 8 15.80 12.43 -4.87
CA ILE A 8 16.42 11.77 -6.01
C ILE A 8 17.57 12.71 -6.39
N LEU A 9 18.79 12.19 -6.48
CA LEU A 9 20.07 12.88 -6.72
C LEU A 9 20.79 13.39 -5.46
N ASN A 10 21.44 12.48 -4.72
CA ASN A 10 22.74 12.81 -4.11
C ASN A 10 23.51 11.56 -3.65
N VAL A 11 24.05 10.79 -4.61
CA VAL A 11 25.19 9.90 -4.33
C VAL A 11 26.16 9.99 -5.51
N THR A 12 26.71 11.18 -5.73
CA THR A 12 27.90 11.37 -6.54
C THR A 12 28.70 12.52 -5.93
N GLU A 13 29.97 12.24 -5.71
CA GLU A 13 31.03 13.19 -5.31
C GLU A 13 31.03 13.68 -3.85
N ARG A 14 31.93 13.10 -3.05
CA ARG A 14 32.93 13.83 -2.24
C ARG A 14 33.80 12.85 -1.47
N ALA A 15 35.00 12.61 -1.98
CA ALA A 15 36.16 12.29 -1.14
C ALA A 15 37.43 12.59 -1.93
N GLY A 16 37.75 13.88 -2.04
CA GLY A 16 39.04 14.37 -2.49
C GLY A 16 39.85 14.91 -1.32
N PHE A 17 40.99 14.24 -1.05
CA PHE A 17 42.21 14.71 -0.39
C PHE A 17 42.27 14.93 1.14
N PRO A 18 43.26 14.26 1.78
CA PRO A 18 44.29 14.95 2.54
C PRO A 18 45.67 14.80 1.90
N ARG A 19 46.47 15.88 1.93
CA ARG A 19 47.86 15.93 1.45
C ARG A 19 48.84 15.54 2.57
N SER A 20 49.92 14.92 2.11
CA SER A 20 51.25 14.77 2.72
C SER A 20 51.49 13.51 3.56
N ILE A 21 52.29 12.59 3.02
CA ILE A 21 53.64 12.24 3.52
C ILE A 21 54.33 11.39 2.45
N GLY A 22 55.65 11.56 2.33
CA GLY A 22 56.48 11.17 1.20
C GLY A 22 56.73 9.67 1.00
N ASP A 23 57.04 9.38 -0.27
CA ASP A 23 58.22 8.66 -0.76
C ASP A 23 58.60 7.32 -0.09
N ARG A 24 58.38 6.21 -0.81
CA ARG A 24 59.47 5.38 -1.38
C ARG A 24 58.95 4.09 -2.03
N SER A 25 59.32 3.98 -3.31
CA SER A 25 60.04 2.87 -3.97
C SER A 25 59.61 1.40 -3.81
N HIS A 26 59.67 0.73 -4.96
CA HIS A 26 59.79 -0.72 -5.20
C HIS A 26 58.56 -1.54 -4.79
N GLY A 27 57.96 -2.37 -5.63
CA GLY A 27 58.37 -2.97 -6.88
C GLY A 27 57.52 -4.24 -7.02
N ASP A 28 57.60 -4.80 -8.21
CA ASP A 28 57.34 -6.21 -8.50
C ASP A 28 55.90 -6.68 -8.85
N THR A 29 55.83 -7.03 -10.13
CA THR A 29 55.16 -8.15 -10.80
C THR A 29 53.77 -8.69 -10.39
N ARG A 30 52.98 -8.77 -11.48
CA ARG A 30 52.25 -9.94 -12.01
C ARG A 30 50.86 -10.27 -11.45
N ARG A 31 50.07 -10.72 -12.44
CA ARG A 31 48.97 -11.70 -12.38
C ARG A 31 47.64 -11.05 -11.98
N GLY A 32 46.67 -10.85 -12.85
CA GLY A 32 46.20 -11.74 -13.91
C GLY A 32 44.95 -12.47 -13.43
N SER A 33 43.81 -11.97 -13.91
CA SER A 33 42.56 -12.72 -14.17
C SER A 33 41.62 -13.11 -13.02
N ALA A 34 40.36 -12.70 -13.25
CA ALA A 34 39.11 -13.38 -12.95
C ALA A 34 38.66 -13.55 -11.48
N GLY A 35 37.74 -12.68 -11.05
CA GLY A 35 36.98 -12.90 -9.81
C GLY A 35 35.91 -11.84 -9.47
N GLY A 36 35.31 -11.17 -10.46
CA GLY A 36 34.38 -10.04 -10.23
C GLY A 36 32.88 -10.36 -10.34
N ILE A 37 32.49 -11.62 -10.50
CA ILE A 37 31.13 -12.01 -10.89
C ILE A 37 30.13 -12.15 -9.71
N PRO A 38 30.48 -12.52 -8.46
CA PRO A 38 29.45 -12.83 -7.46
C PRO A 38 28.68 -11.59 -6.98
N GLY A 39 29.31 -10.42 -6.92
CA GLY A 39 28.67 -9.18 -6.45
C GLY A 39 27.65 -8.62 -7.44
N LEU A 40 27.95 -8.64 -8.74
CA LEU A 40 27.03 -8.14 -9.77
C LEU A 40 25.83 -9.06 -9.93
N VAL A 41 26.06 -10.38 -9.91
CA VAL A 41 24.97 -11.37 -9.96
C VAL A 41 24.06 -11.23 -8.74
N LEU A 42 24.62 -11.02 -7.54
CA LEU A 42 23.83 -10.82 -6.33
C LEU A 42 23.00 -9.52 -6.38
N LEU A 43 23.56 -8.43 -6.87
CA LEU A 43 22.83 -7.15 -7.03
C LEU A 43 21.68 -7.26 -8.04
N VAL A 44 21.89 -7.97 -9.15
CA VAL A 44 20.83 -8.23 -10.13
C VAL A 44 19.74 -9.11 -9.53
N LEU A 45 20.10 -10.16 -8.77
CA LEU A 45 19.12 -11.02 -8.10
C LEU A 45 18.29 -10.27 -7.04
N LEU A 46 18.89 -9.36 -6.27
CA LEU A 46 18.15 -8.52 -5.32
C LEU A 46 17.19 -7.55 -6.03
N ALA A 47 17.59 -6.97 -7.15
CA ALA A 47 16.74 -6.08 -7.93
C ALA A 47 15.54 -6.82 -8.55
N LEU A 48 15.73 -8.08 -8.97
CA LEU A 48 14.63 -8.93 -9.48
C LEU A 48 13.67 -9.39 -8.37
N ALA A 49 14.12 -9.52 -7.13
CA ALA A 49 13.28 -9.92 -5.99
C ALA A 49 12.42 -8.77 -5.44
N ALA A 50 12.69 -7.53 -5.83
CA ALA A 50 11.94 -6.35 -5.39
C ALA A 50 10.61 -6.21 -6.17
N VAL A 51 9.70 -7.17 -6.01
CA VAL A 51 8.34 -7.04 -6.51
C VAL A 51 7.59 -6.10 -5.56
N PRO A 52 7.06 -4.96 -6.02
CA PRO A 52 6.22 -4.13 -5.18
C PRO A 52 4.98 -4.94 -4.80
N ALA A 53 4.76 -5.16 -3.50
CA ALA A 53 3.53 -5.74 -3.00
C ALA A 53 2.39 -4.73 -3.26
N SER A 54 1.74 -4.82 -4.42
CA SER A 54 0.51 -4.08 -4.67
C SER A 54 -0.59 -4.76 -3.87
N ALA A 55 -1.33 -3.99 -3.05
CA ALA A 55 -2.53 -4.49 -2.40
C ALA A 55 -3.48 -5.07 -3.45
N GLU A 56 -3.79 -6.37 -3.34
CA GLU A 56 -4.71 -7.03 -4.27
C GLU A 56 -6.14 -6.66 -3.89
N LEU A 57 -6.70 -5.72 -4.66
CA LEU A 57 -8.09 -5.29 -4.50
C LEU A 57 -9.02 -6.27 -5.20
N VAL A 58 -9.77 -7.03 -4.41
CA VAL A 58 -10.75 -8.01 -4.88
C VAL A 58 -12.09 -7.32 -5.10
N PRO A 59 -12.69 -7.39 -6.31
CA PRO A 59 -14.02 -6.84 -6.55
C PRO A 59 -15.09 -7.65 -5.79
N VAL A 60 -15.99 -6.96 -5.10
CA VAL A 60 -17.05 -7.59 -4.29
C VAL A 60 -18.46 -7.26 -4.75
N GLY A 61 -18.59 -6.32 -5.67
CA GLY A 61 -19.86 -5.98 -6.30
C GLY A 61 -19.88 -4.55 -6.79
N GLU A 62 -20.93 -4.22 -7.53
CA GLU A 62 -21.20 -2.87 -7.98
C GLU A 62 -22.60 -2.44 -7.59
N THR A 63 -22.79 -1.12 -7.54
CA THR A 63 -24.10 -0.49 -7.46
C THR A 63 -24.30 0.37 -8.71
N LEU A 64 -25.45 1.03 -8.81
CA LEU A 64 -25.71 1.99 -9.88
C LEU A 64 -24.67 3.13 -9.90
N THR A 65 -24.04 3.44 -8.77
CA THR A 65 -23.17 4.62 -8.62
C THR A 65 -21.72 4.30 -8.32
N ALA A 66 -21.35 3.05 -8.00
CA ALA A 66 -19.99 2.73 -7.58
C ALA A 66 -19.59 1.27 -7.84
N PHE A 67 -18.29 1.05 -7.97
CA PHE A 67 -17.64 -0.25 -7.84
C PHE A 67 -17.12 -0.42 -6.42
N ASN A 68 -17.21 -1.62 -5.86
CA ASN A 68 -16.79 -1.93 -4.51
C ASN A 68 -15.74 -3.03 -4.53
N TYR A 69 -14.71 -2.85 -3.71
CA TYR A 69 -13.59 -3.76 -3.58
C TYR A 69 -13.22 -3.95 -2.12
N ILE A 70 -12.57 -5.07 -1.81
CA ILE A 70 -11.89 -5.29 -0.54
C ILE A 70 -10.40 -5.49 -0.77
N ASP A 71 -9.60 -5.08 0.19
CA ASP A 71 -8.19 -5.42 0.26
C ASP A 71 -8.07 -6.72 1.06
N ALA A 72 -8.06 -7.84 0.36
CA ALA A 72 -8.24 -9.17 0.94
C ALA A 72 -7.07 -9.59 1.85
N ASP A 73 -5.89 -8.99 1.65
CA ASP A 73 -4.68 -9.24 2.43
C ASP A 73 -4.69 -8.50 3.77
N THR A 74 -5.59 -7.53 3.92
CA THR A 74 -5.72 -6.74 5.16
C THR A 74 -6.74 -7.29 6.16
N VAL A 75 -7.31 -8.46 5.87
CA VAL A 75 -8.29 -9.07 6.76
C VAL A 75 -7.62 -9.47 8.07
N ASP A 76 -7.95 -8.76 9.14
CA ASP A 76 -7.46 -9.00 10.50
C ASP A 76 -8.54 -9.69 11.35
N LYS A 77 -8.17 -10.78 12.03
CA LYS A 77 -9.09 -11.65 12.78
C LYS A 77 -8.94 -11.47 14.28
N LYS A 78 -10.04 -11.17 14.96
CA LYS A 78 -10.11 -11.01 16.41
C LYS A 78 -11.37 -11.66 16.97
N GLY A 79 -11.27 -12.93 17.35
CA GLY A 79 -12.46 -13.74 17.71
C GLY A 79 -13.42 -13.82 16.53
N ASP A 80 -14.68 -13.42 16.75
CA ASP A 80 -15.72 -13.35 15.71
C ASP A 80 -15.68 -12.06 14.89
N LEU A 81 -14.78 -11.13 15.23
CA LEU A 81 -14.61 -9.89 14.48
C LEU A 81 -13.62 -10.07 13.32
N ARG A 82 -13.93 -9.45 12.18
CA ARG A 82 -13.06 -9.30 11.01
C ARG A 82 -12.94 -7.83 10.66
N ASN A 83 -11.73 -7.31 10.67
CA ASN A 83 -11.46 -5.97 10.15
C ASN A 83 -10.94 -6.09 8.72
N VAL A 84 -11.41 -5.23 7.82
CA VAL A 84 -11.00 -5.25 6.41
C VAL A 84 -11.01 -3.84 5.84
N TRP A 85 -10.05 -3.53 4.97
CA TRP A 85 -10.14 -2.32 4.15
C TRP A 85 -11.07 -2.53 2.97
N VAL A 86 -12.01 -1.62 2.80
CA VAL A 86 -12.97 -1.56 1.70
C VAL A 86 -12.69 -0.31 0.88
N LEU A 87 -12.63 -0.45 -0.43
CA LEU A 87 -12.53 0.65 -1.39
C LEU A 87 -13.85 0.76 -2.16
N ILE A 88 -14.41 1.97 -2.17
CA ILE A 88 -15.53 2.36 -3.02
C ILE A 88 -14.97 3.29 -4.09
N GLU A 89 -15.24 2.99 -5.35
CA GLU A 89 -14.86 3.80 -6.50
C GLU A 89 -16.13 4.28 -7.20
N TYR A 90 -16.43 5.58 -7.07
CA TYR A 90 -17.63 6.15 -7.67
C TYR A 90 -17.47 6.28 -9.18
N LYS A 91 -18.55 5.98 -9.90
CA LYS A 91 -18.62 6.11 -11.36
C LYS A 91 -18.54 7.59 -11.80
N GLU A 92 -18.96 8.50 -10.91
CA GLU A 92 -18.89 9.95 -11.09
C GLU A 92 -18.44 10.64 -9.80
N LYS A 93 -17.95 11.89 -9.92
CA LYS A 93 -17.60 12.69 -8.73
C LYS A 93 -18.82 12.90 -7.85
N THR A 94 -18.68 12.65 -6.55
CA THR A 94 -19.71 13.02 -5.59
C THR A 94 -19.84 14.55 -5.49
N PRO A 95 -20.94 15.07 -4.90
CA PRO A 95 -21.06 16.52 -4.66
C PRO A 95 -19.93 17.12 -3.81
N SER A 96 -19.27 16.32 -2.97
CA SER A 96 -18.08 16.74 -2.22
C SER A 96 -16.77 16.65 -3.01
N GLY A 97 -16.83 16.24 -4.28
CA GLY A 97 -15.69 16.09 -5.19
C GLY A 97 -14.94 14.77 -5.08
N ALA A 98 -15.46 13.79 -4.32
CA ALA A 98 -14.77 12.51 -4.13
C ALA A 98 -14.97 11.59 -5.35
N ILE A 99 -13.90 10.92 -5.77
CA ILE A 99 -13.95 9.81 -6.75
C ILE A 99 -13.84 8.47 -6.04
N SER A 100 -13.09 8.39 -4.94
CA SER A 100 -12.97 7.15 -4.19
C SER A 100 -13.03 7.35 -2.67
N VAL A 101 -13.42 6.30 -1.97
CA VAL A 101 -13.47 6.26 -0.51
C VAL A 101 -12.80 4.98 -0.05
N ARG A 102 -11.80 5.10 0.83
CA ARG A 102 -11.18 3.97 1.52
C ARG A 102 -11.68 3.95 2.96
N SER A 103 -12.21 2.82 3.40
CA SER A 103 -12.76 2.67 4.75
C SER A 103 -12.26 1.41 5.42
N LEU A 104 -11.95 1.50 6.72
CA LEU A 104 -11.73 0.33 7.56
C LEU A 104 -13.08 -0.06 8.14
N GLN A 105 -13.51 -1.28 7.89
CA GLN A 105 -14.78 -1.79 8.38
C GLN A 105 -14.54 -3.00 9.27
N ALA A 106 -15.31 -3.09 10.34
CA ALA A 106 -15.33 -4.24 11.23
C ALA A 106 -16.64 -5.00 11.00
N PHE A 107 -16.54 -6.31 10.83
CA PHE A 107 -17.64 -7.24 10.67
C PHE A 107 -17.68 -8.15 11.90
N ASP A 108 -18.85 -8.25 12.52
CA ASP A 108 -19.17 -9.27 13.51
C ASP A 108 -19.84 -10.43 12.79
N CYS A 109 -19.06 -11.49 12.59
CA CYS A 109 -19.46 -12.65 11.80
C CYS A 109 -20.48 -13.53 12.53
N ALA A 110 -20.50 -13.50 13.87
CA ALA A 110 -21.48 -14.24 14.66
C ALA A 110 -22.85 -13.54 14.65
N ALA A 111 -22.85 -12.20 14.73
CA ALA A 111 -24.08 -11.40 14.75
C ALA A 111 -24.58 -10.92 13.38
N ALA A 112 -23.83 -11.19 12.30
CA ALA A 112 -24.09 -10.67 10.95
C ALA A 112 -24.29 -9.14 10.93
N LYS A 113 -23.36 -8.42 11.56
CA LYS A 113 -23.37 -6.94 11.64
C LYS A 113 -22.03 -6.38 11.17
N TYR A 114 -22.06 -5.12 10.77
CA TYR A 114 -20.83 -4.39 10.45
C TYR A 114 -20.88 -2.96 10.97
N THR A 115 -19.70 -2.36 11.13
CA THR A 115 -19.54 -0.94 11.47
C THR A 115 -18.30 -0.36 10.78
N MET A 116 -18.32 0.95 10.54
CA MET A 116 -17.19 1.69 9.98
C MET A 116 -16.26 2.19 11.10
N GLN A 117 -15.01 1.75 11.06
CA GLN A 117 -13.96 2.16 12.01
C GLN A 117 -13.28 3.46 11.60
N SER A 118 -13.14 3.68 10.29
CA SER A 118 -12.64 4.95 9.74
C SER A 118 -12.98 5.05 8.26
N SER A 119 -13.10 6.27 7.72
CA SER A 119 -13.20 6.50 6.27
C SER A 119 -12.38 7.69 5.82
N TYR A 120 -11.91 7.62 4.57
CA TYR A 120 -11.09 8.63 3.92
C TYR A 120 -11.57 8.82 2.49
N ASP A 121 -12.00 10.03 2.17
CA ASP A 121 -12.54 10.38 0.86
C ASP A 121 -11.45 11.08 0.05
N TYR A 122 -11.29 10.66 -1.21
CA TYR A 122 -10.19 11.06 -2.06
C TYR A 122 -10.68 11.66 -3.37
N SER A 123 -9.94 12.64 -3.89
CA SER A 123 -10.30 13.35 -5.13
C SER A 123 -10.11 12.53 -6.41
N GLU A 124 -9.36 11.43 -6.33
CA GLU A 124 -9.02 10.58 -7.48
C GLU A 124 -9.36 9.11 -7.21
N ALA A 125 -9.19 8.28 -8.23
CA ALA A 125 -9.39 6.84 -8.23
C ALA A 125 -8.47 6.14 -7.22
N ARG A 126 -8.81 4.90 -6.83
CA ARG A 126 -7.95 4.02 -6.02
C ARG A 126 -7.37 4.65 -4.74
N ALA A 127 -8.18 5.44 -4.04
CA ALA A 127 -7.81 6.12 -2.79
C ALA A 127 -6.55 7.00 -2.92
N SER A 128 -6.44 7.71 -4.04
CA SER A 128 -5.28 8.55 -4.37
C SER A 128 -5.64 10.03 -4.54
N GLY A 129 -4.65 10.87 -4.80
CA GLY A 129 -4.83 12.31 -4.90
C GLY A 129 -5.07 12.95 -3.53
N ARG A 130 -5.81 14.07 -3.52
CA ARG A 130 -6.00 14.88 -2.32
C ARG A 130 -7.05 14.25 -1.40
N LEU A 131 -6.71 14.13 -0.12
CA LEU A 131 -7.67 13.80 0.94
C LEU A 131 -8.68 14.94 1.09
N LEU A 132 -9.95 14.65 0.85
CA LEU A 132 -11.06 15.61 0.92
C LEU A 132 -11.73 15.61 2.29
N ARG A 133 -11.85 14.42 2.89
CA ARG A 133 -12.52 14.21 4.18
C ARG A 133 -11.97 12.97 4.87
N ALA A 134 -11.84 13.04 6.19
CA ALA A 134 -11.58 11.89 7.04
C ALA A 134 -12.68 11.79 8.11
N LYS A 135 -13.13 10.58 8.41
CA LYS A 135 -14.08 10.28 9.49
C LYS A 135 -13.52 9.19 10.39
N GLY A 136 -13.69 9.37 11.69
CA GLY A 136 -13.35 8.37 12.69
C GLY A 136 -14.42 7.28 12.83
N ARG A 137 -14.25 6.46 13.86
CA ARG A 137 -15.12 5.33 14.18
C ARG A 137 -16.55 5.77 14.42
N THR A 138 -17.49 4.96 13.97
CA THR A 138 -18.87 4.99 14.46
C THR A 138 -19.12 3.83 15.40
N ASP A 139 -19.77 4.11 16.53
CA ASP A 139 -20.17 3.06 17.49
C ASP A 139 -21.51 2.39 17.09
N ARG A 140 -22.03 2.72 15.90
CA ARG A 140 -23.28 2.17 15.37
C ARG A 140 -23.03 0.94 14.49
N TRP A 141 -23.35 -0.23 15.04
CA TRP A 141 -23.44 -1.47 14.29
C TRP A 141 -24.71 -1.52 13.45
N THR A 142 -24.56 -1.92 12.20
CA THR A 142 -25.64 -2.07 11.22
C THR A 142 -25.78 -3.54 10.85
N SER A 143 -27.00 -4.06 10.86
CA SER A 143 -27.28 -5.42 10.37
C SER A 143 -26.97 -5.53 8.88
N ILE A 144 -26.34 -6.64 8.49
CA ILE A 144 -26.06 -6.93 7.09
C ILE A 144 -27.37 -7.31 6.41
N SER A 145 -27.77 -6.53 5.40
CA SER A 145 -28.96 -6.82 4.60
C SER A 145 -28.65 -7.91 3.58
N PRO A 146 -29.58 -8.86 3.32
CA PRO A 146 -29.47 -9.76 2.18
C PRO A 146 -29.37 -9.00 0.85
N ALA A 147 -28.70 -9.61 -0.12
CA ALA A 147 -28.44 -9.08 -1.46
C ALA A 147 -27.74 -7.70 -1.46
N SER A 148 -26.94 -7.41 -0.44
CA SER A 148 -26.19 -6.17 -0.32
C SER A 148 -24.70 -6.37 -0.56
N VAL A 149 -23.99 -5.31 -0.93
CA VAL A 149 -22.51 -5.34 -1.02
C VAL A 149 -21.90 -5.73 0.33
N ALA A 150 -22.50 -5.31 1.45
CA ALA A 150 -22.03 -5.69 2.78
C ALA A 150 -22.18 -7.19 3.04
N GLU A 151 -23.19 -7.86 2.48
CA GLU A 151 -23.34 -9.31 2.54
C GLU A 151 -22.22 -10.01 1.78
N ASN A 152 -21.95 -9.57 0.54
CA ASN A 152 -20.86 -10.12 -0.28
C ASN A 152 -19.51 -9.98 0.43
N ILE A 153 -19.23 -8.82 1.03
CA ILE A 153 -18.03 -8.61 1.83
C ILE A 153 -18.02 -9.56 3.03
N GLY A 154 -19.12 -9.64 3.78
CA GLY A 154 -19.27 -10.51 4.94
C GLY A 154 -18.96 -11.98 4.61
N GLN A 155 -19.51 -12.51 3.51
CA GLN A 155 -19.26 -13.88 3.05
C GLN A 155 -17.77 -14.14 2.76
N LEU A 156 -17.07 -13.16 2.18
CA LEU A 156 -15.64 -13.28 1.87
C LEU A 156 -14.75 -13.17 3.10
N VAL A 157 -15.06 -12.27 4.03
CA VAL A 157 -14.18 -12.01 5.18
C VAL A 157 -14.44 -12.94 6.35
N CYS A 158 -15.68 -13.39 6.55
CA CYS A 158 -16.05 -14.27 7.66
C CYS A 158 -15.61 -15.73 7.47
N THR A 159 -15.20 -16.11 6.25
CA THR A 159 -14.64 -17.44 5.96
C THR A 159 -13.13 -17.53 6.19
N LYS A 160 -12.44 -16.40 6.39
CA LYS A 160 -11.05 -16.33 6.86
C LYS A 160 -10.98 -16.42 8.40
#